data_AF-A0A7W0YLW6-F1
#
_entry.id   AF-A0A7W0YLW6-F1
#
_cell.length_a   1.000
_cell.length_b   1.000
_cell.length_c   1.000
_cell.angle_alpha   90.00
_cell.angle_beta   90.00
_cell.angle_gamma   90.00
#
_symmetry.space_group_name_H-M   'P 1'
#
loop_
_entity.id
_entity.type
_entity.pdbx_description
1 polymer ?
#
loop_
_entity_poly.entity_id
_entity_poly.type
_entity_poly.pdbx_seq_one_letter_code
_entity_poly.pdbx_strand_id
1 'polypeptide(L)'
;MRMVAIAAAALLLAASAGCGDREPELGGAADTAGAPASAPLPETGGTTEGPRAFIYEQRQDFTQTVRDQLADLDRQIEELASQAKSAGGGVSDRALANIRASRQSVDRSLDRVGNATAENWEEIRGGVDEAVEYLTEAVERAYPK
;
A
#
# COMPACT_ATOMS: atom_id res chain seq x y z
N MET A 1 6.09 36.68 -34.72
CA MET A 1 6.65 36.25 -36.03
C MET A 1 7.39 34.95 -35.77
N ARG A 2 7.11 33.77 -36.31
CA ARG A 2 6.27 33.27 -37.42
C ARG A 2 6.02 31.76 -37.19
N MET A 3 4.80 31.30 -37.51
CA MET A 3 4.44 30.04 -38.22
C MET A 3 4.79 28.69 -37.55
N VAL A 4 3.87 27.86 -37.03
CA VAL A 4 2.72 27.11 -37.64
C VAL A 4 3.13 26.05 -38.67
N ALA A 5 2.96 24.77 -38.29
CA ALA A 5 2.60 23.60 -39.12
C ALA A 5 2.17 22.49 -38.13
N ILE A 6 0.89 22.24 -37.79
CA ILE A 6 -0.22 21.61 -38.54
C ILE A 6 0.21 20.43 -39.41
N ALA A 7 -0.01 19.22 -38.90
CA ALA A 7 -0.37 18.06 -39.70
C ALA A 7 -1.54 17.35 -39.00
N ALA A 8 -2.70 17.43 -39.64
CA ALA A 8 -3.93 16.77 -39.25
C ALA A 8 -3.92 15.30 -39.71
N ALA A 9 -4.49 14.41 -38.91
CA ALA A 9 -5.00 13.13 -39.38
C ALA A 9 -6.31 12.83 -38.63
N ALA A 10 -7.33 12.51 -39.42
CA ALA A 10 -8.73 12.67 -39.12
C ALA A 10 -9.35 11.51 -38.31
N LEU A 11 -10.45 11.89 -37.65
CA LEU A 11 -11.53 11.06 -37.11
C LEU A 11 -11.81 9.76 -37.87
N LEU A 12 -12.12 8.71 -37.10
CA LEU A 12 -13.22 7.80 -37.39
C LEU A 12 -14.06 7.58 -36.13
N LEU A 13 -15.17 8.30 -36.02
CA LEU A 13 -16.33 7.93 -35.21
C LEU A 13 -17.16 6.93 -36.01
N ALA A 14 -17.47 5.78 -35.42
CA ALA A 14 -18.62 4.97 -35.80
C ALA A 14 -19.54 4.85 -34.59
N ALA A 15 -20.71 5.47 -34.70
CA ALA A 15 -21.76 5.47 -33.69
C ALA A 15 -22.90 4.50 -34.08
N SER A 16 -23.65 4.16 -33.04
CA SER A 16 -25.07 3.76 -33.02
C SER A 16 -25.50 2.38 -33.55
N ALA A 17 -25.90 1.55 -32.58
CA ALA A 17 -27.26 1.00 -32.43
C ALA A 17 -27.86 0.24 -33.63
N GLY A 18 -27.66 -1.08 -33.62
CA GLY A 18 -28.55 -2.04 -34.26
C GLY A 18 -29.32 -2.82 -33.19
N CYS A 19 -30.57 -2.42 -32.95
CA CYS A 19 -31.59 -3.28 -32.36
C CYS A 19 -32.12 -4.23 -33.42
N GLY A 20 -32.39 -5.48 -33.03
CA GLY A 20 -33.48 -6.28 -33.59
C GLY A 20 -33.10 -7.37 -34.60
N ASP A 21 -32.90 -8.58 -34.10
CA ASP A 21 -33.58 -9.76 -34.67
C ASP A 21 -33.89 -10.71 -33.51
N ARG A 22 -35.16 -10.72 -33.11
CA ARG A 22 -35.72 -11.52 -32.02
C ARG A 22 -36.81 -12.35 -32.70
N GLU A 23 -36.51 -13.62 -32.96
CA GLU A 23 -37.53 -14.58 -33.36
C GLU A 23 -38.55 -14.75 -32.21
N PRO A 24 -39.86 -14.76 -32.51
CA PRO A 24 -40.90 -14.94 -31.52
C PRO A 24 -41.19 -16.44 -31.32
N GLU A 25 -40.49 -17.09 -30.41
CA GLU A 25 -40.99 -18.34 -29.82
C GLU A 25 -41.98 -17.98 -28.70
N LEU A 26 -43.25 -17.95 -29.10
CA LEU A 26 -44.40 -17.97 -28.21
C LEU A 26 -44.40 -19.28 -27.42
N GLY A 27 -44.20 -19.21 -26.11
CA GLY A 27 -44.37 -20.39 -25.26
C GLY A 27 -44.20 -20.12 -23.77
N GLY A 28 -45.32 -19.91 -23.08
CA GLY A 28 -45.50 -20.45 -21.73
C GLY A 28 -45.10 -19.56 -20.54
N ALA A 29 -46.11 -18.88 -20.00
CA ALA A 29 -46.40 -18.61 -18.59
C ALA A 29 -45.30 -18.85 -17.52
N ALA A 30 -45.02 -17.74 -16.82
CA ALA A 30 -44.96 -17.60 -15.36
C ALA A 30 -44.54 -18.81 -14.51
N ASP A 31 -43.39 -18.69 -13.86
CA ASP A 31 -43.28 -19.06 -12.45
C ASP A 31 -42.29 -18.14 -11.72
N THR A 32 -42.82 -17.45 -10.71
CA THR A 32 -42.06 -16.69 -9.72
C THR A 32 -41.59 -17.67 -8.66
N ALA A 33 -40.29 -17.95 -8.57
CA ALA A 33 -39.71 -18.58 -7.39
C ALA A 33 -38.18 -18.36 -7.30
N GLY A 34 -37.77 -17.60 -6.28
CA GLY A 34 -36.58 -17.87 -5.46
C GLY A 34 -35.19 -17.77 -6.08
N ALA A 35 -34.48 -16.68 -5.79
CA ALA A 35 -33.31 -16.68 -4.87
C ALA A 35 -32.43 -15.44 -5.12
N PRO A 36 -32.07 -14.67 -4.07
CA PRO A 36 -31.03 -13.65 -4.14
C PRO A 36 -29.65 -14.31 -3.98
N ALA A 37 -28.74 -14.10 -4.91
CA ALA A 37 -27.32 -14.41 -4.70
C ALA A 37 -26.43 -13.58 -5.63
N SER A 38 -26.39 -12.27 -5.41
CA SER A 38 -25.15 -11.53 -5.67
C SER A 38 -24.20 -11.80 -4.50
N ALA A 39 -23.58 -12.97 -4.52
CA ALA A 39 -22.44 -13.30 -3.68
C ALA A 39 -21.49 -14.11 -4.55
N PRO A 40 -20.30 -13.59 -4.90
CA PRO A 40 -19.20 -14.48 -5.26
C PRO A 40 -18.95 -15.35 -4.02
N LEU A 41 -19.07 -16.65 -4.21
CA LEU A 41 -18.85 -17.68 -3.18
C LEU A 41 -17.49 -17.49 -2.49
N PRO A 42 -17.40 -17.67 -1.16
CA PRO A 42 -16.14 -18.00 -0.52
C PRO A 42 -15.74 -19.44 -0.89
N GLU A 43 -14.50 -19.81 -0.57
CA GLU A 43 -13.95 -21.18 -0.63
C GLU A 43 -13.43 -21.66 -2.00
N THR A 44 -12.23 -21.23 -2.38
CA THR A 44 -11.26 -22.20 -2.92
C THR A 44 -10.44 -22.76 -1.75
N GLY A 45 -11.04 -23.72 -1.06
CA GLY A 45 -10.29 -24.71 -0.29
C GLY A 45 -9.53 -25.60 -1.28
N GLY A 46 -8.22 -25.41 -1.37
CA GLY A 46 -7.36 -26.15 -2.29
C GLY A 46 -5.95 -25.59 -2.27
N THR A 47 -5.14 -26.11 -1.35
CA THR A 47 -3.66 -26.10 -1.39
C THR A 47 -3.04 -24.84 -1.98
N THR A 48 -2.97 -23.77 -1.18
CA THR A 48 -2.17 -22.58 -1.51
C THR A 48 -0.67 -22.81 -1.38
N GLU A 49 -0.16 -24.05 -1.43
CA GLU A 49 1.28 -24.36 -1.46
C GLU A 49 1.88 -23.97 -2.82
N GLY A 50 1.92 -22.68 -3.10
CA GLY A 50 2.45 -22.09 -4.31
C GLY A 50 3.02 -20.71 -4.02
N PRO A 51 3.57 -20.01 -5.03
CA PRO A 51 4.26 -18.73 -4.88
C PRO A 51 3.48 -17.65 -4.11
N ARG A 52 2.14 -17.73 -4.08
CA ARG A 52 1.28 -16.79 -3.33
C ARG A 52 1.33 -16.97 -1.82
N ALA A 53 1.32 -18.19 -1.29
CA ALA A 53 1.48 -18.40 0.15
C ALA A 53 2.89 -18.02 0.61
N PHE A 54 3.91 -18.36 -0.19
CA PHE A 54 5.29 -17.94 0.08
C PHE A 54 5.43 -16.41 0.18
N ILE A 55 4.80 -15.64 -0.73
CA ILE A 55 4.77 -14.17 -0.64
C ILE A 55 3.96 -13.67 0.56
N TYR A 56 2.87 -14.36 0.94
CA TYR A 56 2.13 -14.03 2.15
C TYR A 56 3.00 -14.20 3.41
N GLU A 57 3.66 -15.34 3.56
CA GLU A 57 4.56 -15.63 4.69
C GLU A 57 5.71 -14.63 4.75
N GLN A 58 6.40 -14.38 3.63
CA GLN A 58 7.48 -13.39 3.58
C GLN A 58 7.04 -11.98 4.01
N ARG A 59 5.84 -11.54 3.58
CA ARG A 59 5.28 -10.23 3.99
C ARG A 59 5.02 -10.18 5.49
N GLN A 60 4.49 -11.26 6.05
CA GLN A 60 4.20 -11.36 7.47
C GLN A 60 5.49 -11.35 8.31
N ASP A 61 6.46 -12.18 7.95
CA ASP A 61 7.75 -12.29 8.66
C ASP A 61 8.54 -10.98 8.58
N PHE A 62 8.56 -10.36 7.41
CA PHE A 62 9.18 -9.04 7.23
C PHE A 62 8.48 -7.98 8.08
N THR A 63 7.14 -7.91 8.04
CA THR A 63 6.37 -6.96 8.84
C THR A 63 6.65 -7.15 10.34
N GLN A 64 6.72 -8.40 10.81
CA GLN A 64 7.02 -8.70 12.20
C GLN A 64 8.44 -8.24 12.57
N THR A 65 9.42 -8.57 11.74
CA THR A 65 10.81 -8.17 11.94
C THR A 65 10.96 -6.65 12.02
N VAL A 66 10.30 -5.90 11.14
CA VAL A 66 10.31 -4.43 11.18
C VAL A 66 9.60 -3.90 12.43
N ARG A 67 8.49 -4.50 12.85
CA ARG A 67 7.80 -4.11 14.09
C ARG A 67 8.66 -4.32 15.32
N ASP A 68 9.43 -5.40 15.37
CA ASP A 68 10.35 -5.69 16.47
C ASP A 68 11.47 -4.65 16.54
N GLN A 69 12.03 -4.25 15.39
CA GLN A 69 13.00 -3.14 15.31
C GLN A 69 12.38 -1.80 15.75
N LEU A 70 11.16 -1.51 15.29
CA LEU A 70 10.44 -0.31 15.67
C LEU A 70 10.14 -0.26 17.18
N ALA A 71 9.91 -1.39 17.84
CA ALA A 71 9.71 -1.41 19.28
C ALA A 71 10.96 -0.98 20.07
N ASP A 72 12.16 -1.21 19.54
CA ASP A 72 13.39 -0.69 20.14
C ASP A 72 13.58 0.79 19.85
N LEU A 73 13.38 1.20 18.60
CA LEU A 73 13.44 2.61 18.21
C LEU A 73 12.41 3.45 18.97
N ASP A 74 11.17 2.97 19.14
CA ASP A 74 10.12 3.69 19.87
C ASP A 74 10.51 3.94 21.33
N ARG A 75 11.19 2.99 21.99
CA ARG A 75 11.77 3.20 23.33
C ARG A 75 12.84 4.29 23.34
N GLN A 76 13.74 4.30 22.35
CA GLN A 76 14.78 5.34 22.22
C GLN A 76 14.15 6.71 21.94
N ILE A 77 13.10 6.78 21.13
CA ILE A 77 12.37 8.01 20.82
C ILE A 77 11.70 8.57 22.08
N GLU A 78 11.09 7.73 22.92
CA GLU A 78 10.53 8.12 24.21
C GLU A 78 11.58 8.68 25.16
N GLU A 79 12.76 8.05 25.21
CA GLU A 79 13.89 8.53 26.00
C GLU A 79 14.33 9.93 25.54
N LEU A 80 14.57 10.11 24.24
CA LEU A 80 14.94 11.40 23.65
C LEU A 80 13.86 12.47 23.90
N ALA A 81 12.58 12.08 23.86
CA ALA A 81 11.47 12.98 24.16
C ALA A 81 11.42 13.40 25.64
N SER A 82 11.83 12.52 26.55
CA SER A 82 12.00 12.85 27.96
C SER A 82 13.18 13.77 28.20
N GLN A 83 14.32 13.51 27.54
CA GLN A 83 15.51 14.35 27.61
C GLN A 83 15.23 15.78 27.14
N ALA A 84 14.52 15.96 26.02
CA ALA A 84 14.17 17.30 25.52
C ALA A 84 13.27 18.11 26.48
N LYS A 85 12.44 17.44 27.29
CA LYS A 85 11.58 18.10 28.29
C LYS A 85 12.33 18.45 29.58
N SER A 86 13.46 17.81 29.82
CA SER A 86 14.24 18.02 31.03
C SER A 86 14.99 19.35 30.99
N ALA A 87 15.10 20.03 32.12
CA ALA A 87 15.86 21.27 32.21
C ALA A 87 17.34 21.01 31.88
N GLY A 88 17.84 21.60 30.79
CA GLY A 88 19.19 21.34 30.27
C GLY A 88 19.29 20.13 29.33
N GLY A 89 18.16 19.62 28.83
CA GLY A 89 18.11 18.54 27.85
C GLY A 89 18.93 18.81 26.58
N GLY A 90 19.75 17.83 26.19
CA GLY A 90 20.63 17.93 25.00
C GLY A 90 19.92 17.73 23.66
N VAL A 91 18.64 17.36 23.68
CA VAL A 91 17.85 17.05 22.47
C VAL A 91 17.02 18.26 22.06
N SER A 92 17.19 18.73 20.82
CA SER A 92 16.39 19.85 20.30
C SER A 92 14.99 19.42 19.85
N ASP A 93 14.00 20.33 19.97
CA ASP A 93 12.64 20.12 19.45
C ASP A 93 12.62 19.80 17.96
N ARG A 94 13.54 20.40 17.18
CA ARG A 94 13.69 20.14 15.75
C ARG A 94 14.12 18.70 15.47
N ALA A 95 15.05 18.17 16.27
CA ALA A 95 15.48 16.78 16.14
C ALA A 95 14.33 15.82 16.43
N LEU A 96 13.56 16.07 17.50
CA LEU A 96 12.38 15.27 17.83
C LEU A 96 11.28 15.35 16.76
N ALA A 97 11.05 16.53 16.18
CA ALA A 97 10.10 16.67 15.07
C ALA A 97 10.53 15.85 13.85
N ASN A 98 11.82 15.85 13.52
CA ASN A 98 12.36 15.03 12.42
C ASN A 98 12.19 13.53 12.69
N ILE A 99 12.54 13.07 13.89
CA ILE A 99 12.36 11.68 14.32
C ILE A 99 10.90 11.24 14.17
N ARG A 100 9.94 12.04 14.65
CA ARG A 100 8.50 11.72 14.55
C ARG A 100 8.04 11.64 13.10
N ALA A 101 8.53 12.54 12.25
CA ALA A 101 8.22 12.51 10.82
C ALA A 101 8.79 11.25 10.14
N SER A 102 10.03 10.86 10.45
CA SER A 102 10.63 9.62 9.97
C SER A 102 9.85 8.39 10.46
N ARG A 103 9.42 8.37 11.73
CA ARG A 103 8.63 7.28 12.30
C ARG A 103 7.29 7.09 11.58
N GLN A 104 6.60 8.19 11.28
CA GLN A 104 5.38 8.17 10.48
C GLN A 104 5.65 7.78 9.02
N SER A 105 6.85 8.04 8.50
CA SER A 105 7.26 7.56 7.18
C SER A 105 7.37 6.04 7.14
N VAL A 106 7.92 5.42 8.19
CA VAL A 106 7.98 3.96 8.30
C VAL A 106 6.58 3.35 8.33
N ASP A 107 5.64 3.93 9.10
CA ASP A 107 4.25 3.45 9.13
C ASP A 107 3.61 3.44 7.73
N ARG A 108 3.77 4.55 6.99
CA ARG A 108 3.25 4.67 5.63
C ARG A 108 3.91 3.67 4.66
N SER A 109 5.18 3.35 4.85
CA SER A 109 5.85 2.32 4.06
C SER A 109 5.35 0.92 4.42
N LEU A 110 5.13 0.63 5.71
CA LEU A 110 4.57 -0.64 6.17
C LEU A 110 3.14 -0.89 5.67
N ASP A 111 2.30 0.15 5.56
CA ASP A 111 0.95 0.03 4.99
C ASP A 111 0.96 -0.52 3.55
N ARG A 112 2.05 -0.28 2.80
CA ARG A 112 2.20 -0.80 1.44
C ARG A 112 2.54 -2.28 1.40
N VAL A 113 3.16 -2.83 2.46
CA VAL A 113 3.56 -4.25 2.53
C VAL A 113 2.35 -5.18 2.40
N GLY A 114 1.22 -4.85 3.02
CA GLY A 114 0.01 -5.68 2.96
C GLY A 114 -0.53 -5.88 1.54
N ASN A 115 -0.26 -4.93 0.64
CA ASN A 115 -0.70 -4.94 -0.75
C ASN A 115 0.39 -5.36 -1.74
N ALA A 116 1.59 -5.72 -1.25
CA ALA A 116 2.69 -6.13 -2.10
C ALA A 116 2.39 -7.45 -2.84
N THR A 117 2.66 -7.51 -4.14
CA THR A 117 2.62 -8.69 -4.98
C THR A 117 4.04 -9.24 -5.17
N ALA A 118 4.17 -10.42 -5.79
CA ALA A 118 5.48 -10.97 -6.11
C ALA A 118 6.32 -10.04 -7.01
N GLU A 119 5.68 -9.25 -7.87
CA GLU A 119 6.34 -8.41 -8.86
C GLU A 119 6.94 -7.14 -8.25
N ASN A 120 6.31 -6.58 -7.22
CA ASN A 120 6.75 -5.34 -6.56
C ASN A 120 7.28 -5.56 -5.13
N TRP A 121 7.43 -6.83 -4.71
CA TRP A 121 7.84 -7.20 -3.36
C TRP A 121 9.17 -6.56 -2.95
N GLU A 122 10.21 -6.73 -3.77
CA GLU A 122 11.55 -6.22 -3.46
C GLU A 122 11.61 -4.69 -3.41
N GLU A 123 10.85 -4.01 -4.27
CA GLU A 123 10.76 -2.54 -4.26
C GLU A 123 10.09 -2.04 -2.97
N ILE A 124 8.97 -2.65 -2.58
CA ILE A 124 8.24 -2.27 -1.36
C ILE A 124 9.09 -2.58 -0.13
N ARG A 125 9.74 -3.75 -0.09
CA ARG A 125 10.66 -4.14 0.98
C ARG A 125 11.79 -3.13 1.12
N GLY A 126 12.49 -2.81 0.02
CA GLY A 126 13.57 -1.83 0.02
C GLY A 126 13.14 -0.45 0.51
N GLY A 127 11.94 0.00 0.12
CA GLY A 127 11.39 1.28 0.60
C GLY A 127 10.98 1.29 2.08
N VAL A 128 10.73 0.13 2.69
CA VAL A 128 10.57 0.00 4.15
C VAL A 128 11.93 0.00 4.83
N ASP A 129 12.88 -0.79 4.32
CA ASP A 129 14.24 -0.86 4.86
C ASP A 129 14.92 0.53 4.88
N GLU A 130 14.84 1.27 3.78
CA GLU A 130 15.35 2.65 3.69
C GLU A 130 14.65 3.60 4.70
N ALA A 131 13.34 3.47 4.87
CA ALA A 131 12.61 4.29 5.84
C ALA A 131 13.03 4.00 7.29
N VAL A 132 13.29 2.73 7.63
CA VAL A 132 13.80 2.31 8.95
C VAL A 132 15.24 2.79 9.16
N GLU A 133 16.09 2.74 8.14
CA GLU A 133 17.45 3.26 8.19
C GLU A 133 17.45 4.77 8.48
N TYR A 134 16.66 5.56 7.73
CA TYR A 134 16.53 6.99 8.00
C TYR A 134 16.00 7.30 9.41
N LEU A 135 15.09 6.48 9.94
CA LEU A 135 14.62 6.64 11.32
C LEU A 135 15.74 6.37 12.31
N THR A 136 16.46 5.27 12.12
CA THR A 136 17.62 4.89 12.96
C THR A 136 18.65 6.01 12.99
N GLU A 137 19.06 6.50 11.83
CA GLU A 137 20.00 7.62 11.77
C GLU A 137 19.47 8.89 12.44
N ALA A 138 18.17 9.18 12.29
CA ALA A 138 17.56 10.36 12.92
C ALA A 138 17.61 10.25 14.45
N VAL A 139 17.40 9.06 15.00
CA VAL A 139 17.52 8.76 16.43
C VAL A 139 18.97 8.88 16.89
N GLU A 140 19.90 8.20 16.22
CA GLU A 140 21.33 8.23 16.56
C GLU A 140 21.92 9.64 16.57
N ARG A 141 21.57 10.45 15.56
CA ARG A 141 22.03 11.83 15.43
C ARG A 141 21.47 12.76 16.51
N ALA A 142 20.34 12.40 17.13
CA ALA A 142 19.71 13.19 18.17
C ALA A 142 20.29 12.91 19.56
N TYR A 143 20.99 11.80 19.75
CA TYR A 143 21.68 11.55 21.02
C TYR A 143 22.79 12.60 21.22
N PRO A 144 22.85 13.23 22.41
CA PRO A 144 23.92 14.16 22.74
C PRO A 144 25.27 13.44 22.73
N LYS A 145 26.30 14.08 22.16
CA LYS A 145 27.68 13.58 22.13
C LYS A 145 28.46 13.94 23.38
#